data_AF-A0A964U1T9-F1
#
_entry.id   AF-A0A964U1T9-F1
#
_cell.length_a   1.000
_cell.length_b   1.000
_cell.length_c   1.000
_cell.angle_alpha   90.00
_cell.angle_beta   90.00
_cell.angle_gamma   90.00
#
_symmetry.space_group_name_H-M   'P 1'
#
loop_
_entity.id
_entity.type
_entity.pdbx_description
1 polymer ?
#
loop_
_entity_poly.entity_id
_entity_poly.type
_entity_poly.pdbx_seq_one_letter_code
_entity_poly.pdbx_strand_id
1 'polypeptide(L)' 'MLTRKQIELLKLIHDRMEKEGVAPSFDEMKDALDLRSKSGIHR' A
#
# COMPACT_ATOMS: atom_id res chain seq x y z
N MET A 1 -3.48 2.06 16.75
CA MET A 1 -2.64 0.84 16.61
C MET A 1 -2.80 0.34 15.20
N LEU A 2 -1.70 0.07 14.49
CA LEU A 2 -1.77 -0.35 13.09
C LEU A 2 -2.03 -1.85 12.99
N THR A 3 -2.88 -2.26 12.05
CA THR A 3 -3.02 -3.66 11.67
C THR A 3 -1.82 -4.13 10.86
N ARG A 4 -1.65 -5.44 10.72
CA ARG A 4 -0.59 -6.01 9.89
C ARG A 4 -0.64 -5.50 8.44
N LYS A 5 -1.83 -5.44 7.83
CA LYS A 5 -1.99 -4.91 6.46
C LYS A 5 -1.67 -3.41 6.35
N GLN A 6 -1.97 -2.62 7.39
CA GLN A 6 -1.59 -1.20 7.41
C GLN A 6 -0.07 -1.02 7.47
N ILE A 7 0.63 -1.86 8.25
CA ILE A 7 2.10 -1.85 8.30
C ILE A 7 2.68 -2.26 6.93
N GLU A 8 2.13 -3.30 6.30
CA GLU A 8 2.54 -3.76 4.97
C GLU A 8 2.34 -2.66 3.91
N LEU A 9 1.21 -1.93 3.97
CA LEU A 9 0.96 -0.78 3.09
C LEU A 9 2.00 0.34 3.27
N LEU A 10 2.32 0.69 4.53
CA LEU A 10 3.33 1.72 4.80
C LEU A 10 4.71 1.33 4.27
N LYS A 11 5.11 0.06 4.43
CA LYS A 11 6.37 -0.46 3.86
C LYS A 11 6.37 -0.39 2.34
N LEU A 12 5.27 -0.80 1.70
CA LEU A 12 5.14 -0.71 0.24
C LEU A 12 5.28 0.72 -0.27
N ILE A 13 4.63 1.69 0.38
CA ILE A 13 4.73 3.10 0.03
C ILE A 13 6.17 3.59 0.19
N HIS A 14 6.78 3.29 1.33
CA HIS A 14 8.16 3.70 1.63
C HIS A 14 9.14 3.16 0.58
N ASP A 15 9.10 1.85 0.31
CA ASP A 15 9.97 1.21 -0.69
C ASP A 15 9.78 1.79 -2.10
N ARG A 16 8.54 2.14 -2.49
CA ARG A 16 8.26 2.73 -3.81
C ARG A 16 8.82 4.16 -3.91
N MET A 17 8.61 4.94 -2.85
CA MET A 17 9.13 6.30 -2.75
C MET A 17 10.66 6.32 -2.78
N GLU A 18 11.33 5.39 -2.10
CA GLU A 18 12.80 5.31 -2.13
C GLU A 18 13.35 4.90 -3.50
N LYS A 19 12.69 3.95 -4.19
CA LYS A 19 13.19 3.41 -5.46
C LYS A 19 12.87 4.27 -6.67
N GLU A 20 11.67 4.85 -6.72
CA GLU A 20 11.17 5.53 -7.91
C GLU A 20 10.80 7.00 -7.68
N GLY A 21 10.88 7.47 -6.42
CA GLY A 21 10.51 8.85 -6.07
C GLY A 21 9.01 9.14 -6.15
N VAL A 22 8.19 8.12 -6.43
CA VAL A 22 6.73 8.23 -6.57
C VAL A 22 6.02 7.17 -5.75
N ALA A 23 4.86 7.54 -5.18
CA ALA A 23 4.04 6.62 -4.42
C ALA A 23 3.36 5.62 -5.37
N PRO A 24 3.07 4.38 -4.92
CA PRO A 24 2.31 3.46 -5.73
C PRO A 24 0.87 3.98 -5.91
N SER A 25 0.25 3.63 -7.03
CA SER A 25 -1.17 3.90 -7.26
C SER A 25 -2.06 3.02 -6.37
N PHE A 26 -3.33 3.39 -6.24
CA PHE A 26 -4.29 2.57 -5.50
C PHE A 26 -4.52 1.19 -6.13
N ASP A 27 -4.35 1.04 -7.45
CA ASP A 27 -4.42 -0.27 -8.10
C ASP A 27 -3.22 -1.14 -7.71
N GLU A 28 -2.00 -0.60 -7.77
CA GLU A 28 -0.79 -1.30 -7.34
C GLU A 28 -0.83 -1.70 -5.86
N MET A 29 -1.32 -0.82 -4.98
CA MET A 29 -1.49 -1.14 -3.56
C MET A 29 -2.50 -2.27 -3.34
N LYS A 30 -3.62 -2.22 -4.07
CA LYS A 30 -4.69 -3.22 -3.97
C LYS A 30 -4.17 -4.59 -4.44
N ASP A 31 -3.47 -4.62 -5.57
CA ASP A 31 -2.92 -5.86 -6.13
C ASP A 31 -1.77 -6.40 -5.25
N ALA A 32 -0.87 -5.54 -4.76
CA ALA A 32 0.26 -5.94 -3.91
C ALA A 32 -0.15 -6.46 -2.51
N LEU A 33 -1.26 -5.98 -1.97
CA LEU A 33 -1.76 -6.35 -0.64
C LEU A 33 -2.94 -7.34 -0.69
N ASP A 34 -3.22 -7.90 -1.86
CA ASP A 34 -4.34 -8.81 -2.12
C ASP A 34 -5.65 -8.29 -1.50
N LEU A 35 -5.99 -7.04 -1.85
CA LEU A 35 -7.21 -6.39 -1.41
C LEU A 35 -8.32 -6.64 -2.43
N ARG A 36 -9.53 -6.92 -1.94
CA ARG A 36 -10.70 -7.09 -2.82
C ARG A 36 -11.15 -5.79 -3.48
N SER A 37 -10.77 -4.64 -2.93
CA SER A 37 -11.17 -3.31 -3.42
C SER A 37 -10.21 -2.22 -2.95
N LYS A 38 -10.15 -1.10 -3.69
CA LYS A 38 -9.41 0.11 -3.29
C LYS A 38 -9.87 0.68 -1.95
N SER A 39 -11.14 0.50 -1.61
CA SER A 39 -11.68 0.94 -0.32
C SER A 39 -11.01 0.26 0.88
N GLY A 40 -10.33 -0.87 0.70
CA GLY A 40 -9.51 -1.49 1.74
C GLY A 40 -8.27 -0.68 2.16
N ILE A 41 -7.81 0.26 1.32
CA ILE A 41 -6.62 1.09 1.56
C ILE A 41 -6.90 2.20 2.58
N HIS A 42 -8.14 2.69 2.63
CA HIS A 42 -8.55 3.80 3.50
C HIS A 42 -8.97 3.36 4.93
N ARG A 43 -8.87 2.06 5.24
CA ARG A 43 -9.38 1.47 6.49
C ARG A 43 -8.27 1.17 7.49
#